data_AF-A0A1S3CXD4-F1
#
_entry.id   AF-A0A1S3CXD4-F1
#
_cell.length_a   1.000
_cell.length_b   1.000
_cell.length_c   1.000
_cell.angle_alpha   90.00
_cell.angle_beta   90.00
_cell.angle_gamma   90.00
#
_symmetry.space_group_name_H-M   'P 1'
#
loop_
_entity.id
_entity.type
_entity.pdbx_description
1 polymer ?
#
loop_
_entity_poly.entity_id
_entity_poly.type
_entity_poly.pdbx_seq_one_letter_code
_entity_poly.pdbx_strand_id
1 'polypeptide(L)'
;MDATSEQNGDLCISILHPPIDDPQSGEMPCERWNPTQNVRTILLSVISLLNEPNTSSPANVDASVMYRRWRDSKGCDKEYENIIRKQVSGGRIEADKDGVKIPMTLEDYCIKAKTRPADTSMDMTDFYVDDYDLDDDDDEDEEEEGEEGAEEEGGDSGDDSGNGEL
;
A
#
# COMPACT_ATOMS: atom_id res chain seq x y z
N MET A 1 -20.46 -19.26 -21.86
CA MET A 1 -19.51 -18.25 -21.35
C MET A 1 -19.75 -17.01 -22.19
N ASP A 2 -20.81 -16.28 -21.85
CA ASP A 2 -21.33 -15.24 -22.74
C ASP A 2 -20.60 -13.93 -22.50
N ALA A 3 -19.95 -13.44 -23.56
CA ALA A 3 -19.26 -12.16 -23.59
C ALA A 3 -20.27 -11.03 -23.84
N THR A 4 -21.23 -10.87 -22.93
CA THR A 4 -22.10 -9.69 -22.86
C THR A 4 -21.74 -8.88 -21.62
N SER A 5 -20.56 -8.25 -21.66
CA SER A 5 -20.14 -7.29 -20.65
C SER A 5 -20.93 -6.00 -20.82
N GLU A 6 -22.10 -5.93 -20.19
CA GLU A 6 -22.66 -4.64 -19.78
C GLU A 6 -21.60 -3.91 -18.93
N GLN A 7 -21.51 -2.59 -19.10
CA GLN A 7 -20.52 -1.74 -18.42
C GLN A 7 -20.94 -1.53 -16.96
N ASN A 8 -20.89 -2.61 -16.18
CA ASN A 8 -21.45 -2.73 -14.83
C ASN A 8 -20.70 -1.92 -13.75
N GLY A 9 -19.62 -1.23 -14.11
CA GLY A 9 -18.79 -0.43 -13.20
C GLY A 9 -17.72 -1.23 -12.45
N ASP A 10 -17.64 -2.55 -12.65
CA ASP A 10 -16.62 -3.39 -12.02
C ASP A 10 -15.21 -3.05 -12.51
N LEU A 11 -14.25 -3.10 -11.59
CA LEU A 11 -12.84 -2.82 -11.86
C LEU A 11 -12.02 -4.12 -11.92
N CYS A 12 -11.41 -4.41 -13.07
CA CYS A 12 -10.50 -5.53 -13.22
C CYS A 12 -9.09 -5.16 -12.75
N ILE A 13 -8.68 -5.67 -11.58
CA ILE A 13 -7.30 -5.62 -11.08
C ILE A 13 -6.90 -6.97 -10.50
N SER A 14 -5.66 -7.40 -10.76
CA SER A 14 -5.18 -8.74 -10.42
C SER A 14 -5.24 -9.04 -8.91
N ILE A 15 -5.04 -8.04 -8.05
CA ILE A 15 -5.11 -8.18 -6.60
C ILE A 15 -6.51 -8.47 -6.05
N LEU A 16 -7.58 -8.32 -6.86
CA LEU A 16 -8.94 -8.71 -6.49
C LEU A 16 -9.36 -10.05 -7.09
N HIS A 17 -8.51 -10.66 -7.93
CA HIS A 17 -8.71 -12.03 -8.38
C HIS A 17 -8.19 -13.02 -7.33
N PRO A 18 -8.84 -14.18 -7.16
CA PRO A 18 -8.34 -15.26 -6.32
C PRO A 18 -6.88 -15.62 -6.66
N PRO A 19 -6.11 -16.14 -5.68
CA PRO A 19 -4.80 -16.70 -5.97
C PRO A 19 -4.96 -17.86 -6.96
N ILE A 20 -4.19 -17.81 -8.04
CA ILE A 20 -4.03 -18.92 -8.98
C ILE A 20 -2.64 -19.49 -8.74
N ASP A 21 -2.57 -20.75 -8.34
CA ASP A 21 -1.31 -21.46 -8.13
C ASP A 21 -0.83 -22.03 -9.48
N ASP A 22 -0.46 -21.12 -10.39
CA ASP A 22 0.16 -21.44 -11.69
C ASP A 22 1.64 -21.04 -11.65
N PRO A 23 2.56 -22.01 -11.44
CA PRO A 23 4.01 -21.76 -11.42
C PRO A 23 4.57 -21.14 -12.70
N GLN A 24 3.82 -21.18 -13.80
CA GLN A 24 4.25 -20.68 -15.11
C GLN A 24 3.70 -19.28 -15.42
N SER A 25 2.83 -18.72 -14.57
CA SER A 25 2.25 -17.38 -14.75
C SER A 25 3.25 -16.24 -14.50
N GLY A 26 4.31 -16.48 -13.72
CA GLY A 26 5.35 -15.48 -13.41
C GLY A 26 4.90 -14.28 -12.55
N GLU A 27 3.67 -14.29 -12.05
CA GLU A 27 3.10 -13.24 -11.19
C GLU A 27 3.63 -13.35 -9.76
N MET A 28 3.82 -12.22 -9.09
CA MET A 28 4.23 -12.18 -7.69
C MET A 28 3.01 -12.37 -6.76
N PRO A 29 3.18 -13.00 -5.57
CA PRO A 29 2.08 -13.15 -4.60
C PRO A 29 1.43 -11.83 -4.13
N CYS A 30 2.13 -10.70 -4.26
CA CYS A 30 1.60 -9.36 -3.98
C CYS A 30 0.70 -8.81 -5.09
N GLU A 31 0.72 -9.39 -6.29
CA GLU A 31 -0.11 -9.02 -7.44
C GLU A 31 -1.45 -9.77 -7.46
N ARG A 32 -1.69 -10.68 -6.52
CA ARG A 32 -2.93 -11.46 -6.35
C ARG A 32 -3.56 -11.22 -4.98
N TRP A 33 -4.84 -11.60 -4.84
CA TRP A 33 -5.49 -11.58 -3.53
C TRP A 33 -4.83 -12.56 -2.57
N ASN A 34 -4.50 -12.08 -1.38
CA ASN A 34 -4.01 -12.90 -0.27
C ASN A 34 -4.44 -12.26 1.07
N PRO A 35 -4.48 -13.02 2.19
CA PRO A 35 -4.97 -12.51 3.48
C PRO A 35 -4.19 -11.35 4.11
N THR A 36 -3.02 -10.95 3.57
CA THR A 36 -2.25 -9.79 4.05
C THR A 36 -2.65 -8.49 3.34
N GLN A 37 -3.36 -8.60 2.21
CA GLN A 37 -3.93 -7.45 1.51
C GLN A 37 -5.05 -6.81 2.36
N ASN A 38 -5.23 -5.50 2.21
CA ASN A 38 -6.20 -4.73 2.97
C ASN A 38 -6.80 -3.61 2.12
N VAL A 39 -7.85 -2.95 2.63
CA VAL A 39 -8.56 -1.90 1.87
C VAL A 39 -7.62 -0.75 1.47
N ARG A 40 -6.61 -0.43 2.28
CA ARG A 40 -5.60 0.61 1.93
C ARG A 40 -4.74 0.17 0.74
N THR A 41 -4.27 -1.08 0.67
CA THR A 41 -3.49 -1.55 -0.48
C THR A 41 -4.34 -1.59 -1.75
N ILE A 42 -5.60 -2.03 -1.65
CA ILE A 42 -6.56 -1.98 -2.77
C ILE A 42 -6.71 -0.54 -3.30
N LEU A 43 -7.02 0.44 -2.44
CA LEU A 43 -7.24 1.83 -2.86
C LEU A 43 -6.00 2.44 -3.54
N LEU A 44 -4.79 2.12 -3.06
CA LEU A 44 -3.54 2.54 -3.69
C LEU A 44 -3.36 1.92 -5.08
N SER A 45 -3.68 0.63 -5.25
CA SER A 45 -3.64 -0.03 -6.56
C SER A 45 -4.70 0.54 -7.54
N VAL A 46 -5.89 0.92 -7.06
CA VAL A 46 -6.91 1.60 -7.88
C VAL A 46 -6.39 2.95 -8.38
N ILE A 47 -5.77 3.75 -7.50
CA ILE A 47 -5.15 5.03 -7.89
C ILE A 47 -4.04 4.80 -8.93
N SER A 48 -3.20 3.77 -8.75
CA SER A 48 -2.15 3.43 -9.71
C SER A 48 -2.72 3.06 -11.09
N LEU A 49 -3.79 2.26 -11.15
CA LEU A 49 -4.43 1.88 -12.42
C LEU A 49 -5.08 3.08 -13.12
N LEU A 50 -5.66 4.02 -12.37
CA LEU A 50 -6.25 5.23 -12.94
C LEU A 50 -5.19 6.18 -13.52
N ASN A 51 -3.98 6.20 -12.95
CA ASN A 51 -2.84 6.93 -13.50
C ASN A 51 -2.24 6.21 -14.73
N GLU A 52 -2.11 4.88 -14.68
CA GLU A 52 -1.52 4.05 -15.74
C GLU A 52 -2.44 2.88 -16.13
N PRO A 53 -3.43 3.11 -17.02
CA PRO A 53 -4.38 2.09 -17.45
C PRO A 53 -3.72 0.90 -18.16
N ASN A 54 -4.06 -0.33 -17.75
CA ASN A 54 -3.59 -1.55 -18.39
C ASN A 54 -4.20 -1.73 -19.80
N THR A 55 -3.39 -1.52 -20.84
CA THR A 55 -3.80 -1.73 -22.23
C THR A 55 -3.58 -3.15 -22.75
N SER A 56 -2.86 -4.00 -22.02
CA SER A 56 -2.50 -5.36 -22.42
C SER A 56 -3.62 -6.37 -22.12
N SER A 57 -4.35 -6.15 -21.03
CA SER A 57 -5.56 -6.91 -20.67
C SER A 57 -6.67 -5.95 -20.20
N PRO A 58 -7.35 -5.25 -21.13
CA PRO A 58 -8.32 -4.21 -20.78
C PRO A 58 -9.71 -4.79 -20.50
N ALA A 59 -10.34 -4.37 -19.40
CA ALA A 59 -11.75 -4.67 -19.12
C ALA A 59 -12.71 -4.05 -20.14
N ASN A 60 -12.35 -2.89 -20.71
CA ASN A 60 -13.07 -2.23 -21.78
C ASN A 60 -12.13 -2.01 -22.98
N VAL A 61 -12.35 -2.78 -24.05
CA VAL A 61 -11.49 -2.79 -25.25
C VAL A 61 -11.54 -1.45 -25.98
N ASP A 62 -12.73 -0.86 -26.14
CA ASP A 62 -12.92 0.41 -26.85
C ASP A 62 -12.19 1.56 -26.13
N ALA A 63 -12.35 1.65 -24.81
CA ALA A 63 -11.65 2.62 -23.98
C ALA A 63 -10.11 2.47 -24.07
N SER A 64 -9.61 1.23 -24.11
CA SER A 64 -8.17 0.94 -24.30
C SER A 64 -7.65 1.34 -25.68
N VAL A 65 -8.46 1.19 -26.74
CA VAL A 65 -8.12 1.67 -28.09
C VAL A 65 -8.10 3.21 -28.13
N MET A 66 -9.09 3.87 -27.54
CA MET A 66 -9.14 5.34 -27.46
C MET A 66 -7.97 5.91 -26.64
N TYR A 67 -7.65 5.32 -25.49
CA TYR A 67 -6.52 5.73 -24.65
C TYR A 67 -5.18 5.62 -25.40
N ARG A 68 -4.94 4.50 -26.09
CA ARG A 68 -3.73 4.33 -26.91
C ARG A 68 -3.65 5.36 -28.04
N ARG A 69 -4.75 5.61 -28.77
CA ARG A 69 -4.81 6.66 -29.81
C ARG A 69 -4.48 8.04 -29.25
N TRP A 70 -5.05 8.42 -28.11
CA TRP A 70 -4.75 9.69 -27.42
C TRP A 70 -3.27 9.80 -27.03
N ARG A 71 -2.73 8.76 -26.38
CA ARG A 71 -1.33 8.69 -25.93
C ARG A 71 -0.34 8.75 -27.10
N ASP A 72 -0.53 7.88 -28.09
CA ASP A 72 0.41 7.69 -29.21
C ASP A 72 0.38 8.91 -30.17
N SER A 73 -0.77 9.59 -30.28
CA SER A 73 -0.90 10.88 -30.98
C SER A 73 -0.43 12.10 -30.18
N LYS A 74 0.10 11.89 -28.96
CA LYS A 74 0.57 12.95 -28.04
C LYS A 74 -0.52 14.00 -27.72
N GLY A 75 -1.76 13.57 -27.57
CA GLY A 75 -2.91 14.43 -27.27
C GLY A 75 -3.47 15.22 -28.47
N CYS A 76 -3.04 14.92 -29.70
CA CYS A 76 -3.67 15.46 -30.90
C CYS A 76 -5.10 14.90 -31.07
N ASP A 77 -5.28 13.60 -30.82
CA ASP A 77 -6.59 12.96 -30.75
C ASP A 77 -7.23 13.22 -29.39
N LYS A 78 -8.31 14.01 -29.36
CA LYS A 78 -8.99 14.44 -28.13
C LYS A 78 -10.22 13.60 -27.78
N GLU A 79 -10.51 12.53 -28.51
CA GLU A 79 -11.72 11.73 -28.31
C GLU A 79 -11.82 11.21 -26.86
N TYR A 80 -10.78 10.52 -26.39
CA TYR A 80 -10.67 10.01 -25.02
C TYR A 80 -10.80 11.13 -23.97
N GLU A 81 -10.03 12.21 -24.14
CA GLU A 81 -9.99 13.33 -23.20
C GLU A 81 -11.37 14.01 -23.07
N ASN A 82 -12.08 14.20 -24.18
CA ASN A 82 -13.41 14.80 -24.21
C ASN A 82 -14.46 13.97 -23.45
N ILE A 83 -14.36 12.64 -23.51
CA ILE A 83 -15.24 11.72 -22.75
C ILE A 83 -14.99 11.90 -21.25
N ILE A 84 -13.73 11.87 -20.81
CA ILE A 84 -13.37 12.09 -19.41
C ILE A 84 -13.81 13.48 -18.92
N ARG A 85 -13.56 14.55 -19.68
CA ARG A 85 -14.02 15.92 -19.36
C ARG A 85 -15.54 15.99 -19.19
N LYS A 86 -16.31 15.28 -20.03
CA LYS A 86 -17.78 15.20 -19.94
C LYS A 86 -18.23 14.46 -18.68
N GLN A 87 -17.62 13.32 -18.37
CA GLN A 87 -17.91 12.54 -17.16
C GLN A 87 -17.60 13.31 -15.87
N VAL A 88 -16.41 13.92 -15.77
CA VAL A 88 -16.02 14.77 -14.62
C VAL A 88 -16.97 15.96 -14.44
N SER A 89 -17.44 16.56 -15.54
CA SER A 89 -18.43 17.65 -15.48
C SER A 89 -19.78 17.17 -14.95
N GLY A 90 -20.20 15.95 -15.32
CA GLY A 90 -21.41 15.32 -14.76
C GLY A 90 -21.29 15.02 -13.27
N GLY A 91 -20.21 14.35 -12.85
CA GLY A 91 -19.98 14.02 -11.44
C GLY A 91 -19.86 15.26 -10.53
N ARG A 92 -19.37 16.39 -11.05
CA ARG A 92 -19.37 17.66 -10.29
C ARG A 92 -20.76 18.25 -10.08
N ILE A 93 -21.71 18.02 -11.00
CA ILE A 93 -23.12 18.43 -10.83
C ILE A 93 -23.83 17.52 -9.82
N GLU A 94 -23.44 16.24 -9.77
CA GLU A 94 -23.96 15.27 -8.78
C GLU A 94 -23.46 15.60 -7.38
N ALA A 95 -22.15 15.81 -7.20
CA ALA A 95 -21.57 16.24 -5.92
C ALA A 95 -22.18 17.52 -5.36
N ASP A 96 -22.53 18.50 -6.22
CA ASP A 96 -23.21 19.74 -5.80
C ASP A 96 -24.62 19.48 -5.25
N LYS A 97 -25.39 18.55 -5.84
CA LYS A 97 -26.70 18.13 -5.33
C LYS A 97 -26.60 17.45 -3.97
N ASP A 98 -25.54 16.68 -3.75
CA ASP A 98 -25.26 15.98 -2.50
C ASP A 98 -24.60 16.90 -1.45
N GLY A 99 -24.32 18.16 -1.77
CA GLY A 99 -23.64 19.12 -0.89
C GLY A 99 -22.15 18.84 -0.68
N VAL A 100 -21.53 18.00 -1.51
CA VAL A 100 -20.13 17.58 -1.41
C VAL A 100 -19.22 18.55 -2.17
N LYS A 101 -18.42 19.33 -1.43
CA LYS A 101 -17.42 20.23 -2.01
C LYS A 101 -16.19 19.44 -2.49
N ILE A 102 -16.05 19.28 -3.81
CA ILE A 102 -14.86 18.65 -4.42
C ILE A 102 -13.62 19.55 -4.23
N PRO A 103 -12.49 19.03 -3.70
CA PRO A 103 -11.24 19.78 -3.61
C PRO A 103 -10.63 20.04 -4.99
N MET A 104 -10.16 21.27 -5.23
CA MET A 104 -9.56 21.71 -6.50
C MET A 104 -8.08 22.06 -6.38
N THR A 105 -7.55 22.11 -5.16
CA THR A 105 -6.13 22.38 -4.88
C THR A 105 -5.51 21.19 -4.17
N LEU A 106 -4.18 21.08 -4.22
CA LEU A 106 -3.46 20.03 -3.48
C LEU A 106 -3.64 20.17 -1.96
N GLU A 107 -3.78 21.40 -1.45
CA GLU A 107 -4.02 21.68 -0.04
C GLU A 107 -5.41 21.25 0.41
N ASP A 108 -6.45 21.55 -0.39
CA ASP A 108 -7.82 21.08 -0.15
C ASP A 108 -7.95 19.55 -0.27
N TYR A 109 -7.10 18.90 -1.08
CA TYR A 109 -7.08 17.45 -1.24
C TYR A 109 -6.36 16.76 -0.07
N CYS A 110 -5.23 17.31 0.36
CA CYS A 110 -4.37 16.77 1.42
C CYS A 110 -4.70 17.36 2.81
N ILE A 111 -5.98 17.42 3.19
CA ILE A 111 -6.39 17.90 4.51
C ILE A 111 -5.82 16.97 5.58
N LYS A 112 -4.82 17.46 6.31
CA LYS A 112 -4.30 16.79 7.50
C LYS A 112 -5.42 16.73 8.54
N ALA A 113 -5.86 15.52 8.89
CA ALA A 113 -6.79 15.31 9.98
C ALA A 113 -6.23 15.99 11.25
N LYS A 114 -6.92 17.03 11.73
CA LYS A 114 -6.53 17.71 12.96
C LYS A 114 -6.67 16.70 14.09
N THR A 115 -5.56 16.31 14.70
CA THR A 115 -5.58 15.46 15.88
C THR A 115 -6.49 16.09 16.92
N ARG A 116 -7.41 15.31 17.47
CA ARG A 116 -8.17 15.73 18.65
C ARG A 116 -7.12 16.11 19.70
N PRO A 117 -7.16 17.31 20.31
CA PRO A 117 -6.28 17.59 21.43
C PRO A 117 -6.50 16.48 22.45
N ALA A 118 -5.42 15.90 22.96
CA ALA A 118 -5.52 14.94 24.04
C ALA A 118 -6.09 15.68 25.24
N ASP A 119 -7.36 15.40 25.58
CA ASP A 119 -7.88 15.80 26.88
C ASP A 119 -6.97 15.20 27.95
N THR A 120 -6.67 16.05 28.93
CA THR A 120 -5.82 15.88 30.10
C THR A 120 -5.44 14.44 30.46
N SER A 121 -4.14 14.24 30.70
CA SER A 121 -3.58 13.03 31.31
C SER A 121 -4.43 12.54 32.47
N MET A 122 -4.98 11.33 32.35
CA MET A 122 -5.42 10.59 33.52
C MET A 122 -4.17 10.21 34.30
N ASP A 123 -4.06 10.80 35.48
CA ASP A 123 -2.90 10.65 36.36
C ASP A 123 -2.87 9.22 36.91
N MET A 124 -1.79 8.48 36.60
CA MET A 124 -1.63 7.07 36.96
C MET A 124 -1.06 6.90 38.39
N THR A 125 -0.97 7.97 39.16
CA THR A 125 -0.40 7.95 40.52
C THR A 125 -1.39 7.53 41.61
N ASP A 126 -2.70 7.60 41.37
CA ASP A 126 -3.76 7.38 42.37
C ASP A 126 -4.11 5.89 42.63
N PHE A 127 -3.27 4.94 42.18
CA PHE A 127 -3.45 3.50 42.44
C PHE A 127 -2.48 2.95 43.50
N TYR A 128 -1.40 3.67 43.82
CA TYR A 128 -0.34 3.19 44.71
C TYR A 128 -0.38 3.91 46.06
N VAL A 129 -1.47 3.70 46.80
CA VAL A 129 -1.55 4.06 48.23
C VAL A 129 -1.32 2.80 49.07
N ASP A 130 -0.04 2.52 49.28
CA ASP A 130 0.57 2.19 50.58
C ASP A 130 -0.30 1.42 51.61
N ASP A 131 -0.12 0.09 51.68
CA ASP A 131 -0.46 -0.75 52.84
C ASP A 131 0.37 -2.06 52.82
N TYR A 132 1.69 -1.92 52.69
CA TYR A 132 2.65 -3.01 52.93
C TYR A 132 3.74 -2.51 53.89
N ASP A 133 3.34 -2.26 55.14
CA ASP A 133 4.24 -2.38 56.30
C ASP A 133 4.71 -3.84 56.36
N LEU A 134 5.78 -4.14 55.62
CA LEU A 134 6.60 -5.32 55.82
C LEU A 134 7.73 -4.93 56.77
N ASP A 135 7.42 -5.00 58.07
CA ASP A 135 8.43 -5.05 59.12
C ASP A 135 9.43 -6.19 58.82
N ASP A 136 10.71 -5.83 58.86
CA ASP A 136 11.81 -6.54 59.51
C ASP A 136 11.90 -8.08 59.32
N ASP A 137 12.84 -8.53 58.49
CA ASP A 137 13.93 -9.37 58.99
C ASP A 137 15.08 -9.48 57.97
N ASP A 138 16.30 -9.44 58.52
CA ASP A 138 17.63 -9.71 57.94
C ASP A 138 17.69 -10.80 56.86
N ASP A 139 18.51 -10.58 55.83
CA ASP A 139 19.78 -11.33 55.71
C ASP A 139 20.67 -10.71 54.60
N GLU A 140 21.94 -10.47 54.95
CA GLU A 140 23.00 -10.06 54.03
C GLU A 140 23.40 -11.22 53.10
N ASP A 141 23.74 -10.94 51.83
CA ASP A 141 24.90 -11.58 51.19
C ASP A 141 25.34 -10.78 49.93
N GLU A 142 26.65 -10.56 49.83
CA GLU A 142 27.32 -9.68 48.86
C GLU A 142 27.86 -10.41 47.62
N GLU A 143 28.01 -9.66 46.52
CA GLU A 143 28.93 -9.93 45.37
C GLU A 143 28.61 -11.18 44.49
N GLU A 144 29.13 -11.36 43.27
CA GLU A 144 30.33 -10.81 42.60
C GLU A 144 30.12 -10.61 41.07
N GLU A 145 31.04 -9.92 40.39
CA GLU A 145 31.02 -9.56 38.96
C GLU A 145 31.48 -10.68 37.99
N GLY A 146 31.44 -10.42 36.67
CA GLY A 146 31.92 -11.37 35.65
C GLY A 146 32.09 -10.85 34.21
N GLU A 147 33.21 -10.17 33.93
CA GLU A 147 33.88 -10.07 32.61
C GLU A 147 35.20 -10.89 32.63
N GLU A 148 35.98 -11.15 31.57
CA GLU A 148 36.02 -10.63 30.18
C GLU A 148 35.68 -11.72 29.13
N GLY A 149 35.85 -11.43 27.82
CA GLY A 149 35.85 -12.48 26.80
C GLY A 149 36.04 -12.03 25.34
N ALA A 150 37.21 -11.48 25.00
CA ALA A 150 37.48 -10.89 23.69
C ALA A 150 38.37 -11.77 22.76
N GLU A 151 38.12 -11.65 21.45
CA GLU A 151 39.00 -11.85 20.27
C GLU A 151 39.67 -13.23 20.01
N GLU A 152 39.65 -13.68 18.74
CA GLU A 152 40.86 -13.73 17.88
C GLU A 152 40.57 -14.27 16.45
N GLU A 153 41.49 -13.97 15.54
CA GLU A 153 41.44 -14.19 14.10
C GLU A 153 41.78 -15.65 13.67
N GLY A 154 41.46 -15.99 12.41
CA GLY A 154 41.77 -17.31 11.86
C GLY A 154 41.43 -17.46 10.37
N GLY A 155 42.20 -16.83 9.49
CA GLY A 155 42.06 -17.00 8.04
C GLY A 155 42.66 -18.31 7.51
N ASP A 156 42.17 -18.76 6.35
CA ASP A 156 42.92 -19.65 5.45
C ASP A 156 42.65 -19.26 3.97
N SER A 157 43.66 -19.50 3.13
CA SER A 157 43.75 -19.04 1.75
C SER A 157 43.63 -20.19 0.75
N GLY A 158 42.85 -20.01 -0.31
CA GLY A 158 42.68 -21.02 -1.37
C GLY A 158 42.46 -20.39 -2.75
N ASP A 159 43.55 -19.89 -3.34
CA ASP A 159 43.64 -19.64 -4.79
C ASP A 159 43.94 -20.97 -5.52
N ASP A 160 43.17 -21.29 -6.55
CA ASP A 160 43.63 -22.15 -7.64
C ASP A 160 42.94 -21.73 -8.95
N SER A 161 43.75 -21.64 -10.01
CA SER A 161 43.37 -21.05 -11.30
C SER A 161 43.49 -22.07 -12.43
N GLY A 162 42.44 -22.23 -13.25
CA GLY A 162 42.51 -23.02 -14.49
C GLY A 162 41.13 -23.27 -15.13
N ASN A 163 40.66 -22.44 -16.06
CA ASN A 163 41.04 -22.38 -17.49
C ASN A 163 40.29 -23.39 -18.38
N GLY A 164 39.65 -22.91 -19.45
CA GLY A 164 38.93 -23.75 -20.43
C GLY A 164 38.04 -22.96 -21.38
N GLU A 165 38.64 -22.29 -22.37
CA GLU A 165 37.92 -21.82 -23.56
C GLU A 165 37.34 -23.01 -24.36
N LEU A 166 36.11 -22.87 -24.88
CA LEU A 166 35.70 -23.17 -26.27
C LEU A 166 34.28 -22.64 -26.53
#